data_AF-A0A091E0V1-F1
#
_entry.id   AF-A0A091E0V1-F1
#
_cell.length_a   1.000
_cell.length_b   1.000
_cell.length_c   1.000
_cell.angle_alpha   90.00
_cell.angle_beta   90.00
_cell.angle_gamma   90.00
#
_symmetry.space_group_name_H-M   'P 1'
#
loop_
_entity.id
_entity.type
_entity.pdbx_description
1 polymer ?
#
loop_
_entity_poly.entity_id
_entity_poly.type
_entity_poly.pdbx_seq_one_letter_code
_entity_poly.pdbx_strand_id
1 'polypeptide(L)'
;MSADELSQRDVLLSELSGCTVRLYGNPNTLRLARARGCKVLCGPVTTSVFLEDCSGCVLAVACQQLRVHTTRDTRIFLQVTSRAIVEDCGGIRFAPYSWSYEGIDRDFEASGLDRSKNNWSDVDDFNWLARDVASPNWSILPEEEREIEWD
;
A
#
# COMPACT_ATOMS: atom_id res chain seq x y z
N MET A 1 -7.44 8.81 13.97
CA MET A 1 -6.21 9.48 14.42
C MET A 1 -6.04 10.72 13.58
N SER A 2 -5.70 11.86 14.18
CA SER A 2 -5.47 13.11 13.45
C SER A 2 -4.06 13.16 12.86
N ALA A 3 -3.82 14.07 11.92
CA ALA A 3 -2.51 14.23 11.27
C ALA A 3 -1.38 14.52 12.27
N ASP A 4 -1.65 15.32 13.30
CA ASP A 4 -0.67 15.65 14.34
C ASP A 4 -0.29 14.44 15.22
N GLU A 5 -1.19 13.47 15.40
CA GLU A 5 -0.93 12.25 16.16
C GLU A 5 -0.07 11.25 15.38
N LEU A 6 -0.10 11.32 14.05
CA LEU A 6 0.54 10.37 13.13
C LEU A 6 1.88 10.85 12.59
N SER A 7 2.15 12.16 12.62
CA SER A 7 3.35 12.74 11.99
C SER A 7 4.63 12.07 12.49
N GLN A 8 5.38 11.50 11.53
CA GLN A 8 6.67 10.84 11.75
C GLN A 8 6.64 9.68 12.75
N ARG A 9 5.49 9.03 12.95
CA ARG A 9 5.36 7.85 13.83
C ARG A 9 5.30 6.55 13.06
N ASP A 10 5.75 5.48 13.71
CA ASP A 10 5.56 4.12 13.23
C ASP A 10 4.18 3.62 13.63
N VAL A 11 3.40 3.16 12.65
CA VAL A 11 2.03 2.68 12.84
C VAL A 11 1.96 1.18 12.62
N LEU A 12 1.49 0.46 13.64
CA LEU A 12 1.18 -0.97 13.54
C LEU A 12 -0.34 -1.17 13.59
N LEU A 13 -0.89 -1.72 12.51
CA LEU A 13 -2.25 -2.22 12.43
C LEU A 13 -2.18 -3.74 12.40
N SER A 14 -2.66 -4.41 13.44
CA SER A 14 -2.60 -5.87 13.51
C SER A 14 -3.89 -6.51 14.01
N GLU A 15 -4.16 -7.74 13.56
CA GLU A 15 -5.30 -8.56 14.03
C GLU A 15 -6.65 -7.89 13.80
N LEU A 16 -6.77 -7.21 12.64
CA LEU A 16 -7.99 -6.53 12.22
C LEU A 16 -8.82 -7.46 11.33
N SER A 17 -10.15 -7.39 11.48
CA SER A 17 -11.08 -8.15 10.65
C SER A 17 -12.28 -7.29 10.29
N GLY A 18 -12.53 -7.09 9.00
CA GLY A 18 -13.66 -6.30 8.50
C GLY A 18 -13.60 -4.82 8.88
N CYS A 19 -12.41 -4.27 9.15
CA CYS A 19 -12.25 -2.90 9.61
C CYS A 19 -11.96 -1.94 8.45
N THR A 20 -12.50 -0.73 8.54
CA THR A 20 -12.06 0.41 7.72
C THR A 20 -11.22 1.34 8.59
N VAL A 21 -9.94 1.49 8.23
CA VAL A 21 -8.99 2.36 8.93
C VAL A 21 -8.58 3.51 8.03
N ARG A 22 -8.69 4.74 8.54
CA ARG A 22 -8.29 5.97 7.85
C ARG A 22 -7.21 6.67 8.67
N LEU A 23 -6.02 6.80 8.08
CA LEU A 23 -4.85 7.46 8.64
C LEU A 23 -4.57 8.72 7.82
N TYR A 24 -5.01 9.86 8.35
CA TYR A 24 -4.72 11.17 7.78
C TYR A 24 -3.39 11.66 8.33
N GLY A 25 -2.46 12.09 7.49
CA GLY A 25 -1.13 12.55 7.92
C GLY A 25 0.02 11.79 7.25
N ASN A 26 1.22 12.02 7.76
CA ASN A 26 2.46 11.45 7.25
C ASN A 26 3.14 10.51 8.29
N PRO A 27 2.75 9.23 8.40
CA PRO A 27 3.46 8.31 9.26
C PRO A 27 4.88 8.04 8.73
N ASN A 28 5.81 7.72 9.62
CA ASN A 28 7.17 7.35 9.23
C ASN A 28 7.19 5.97 8.55
N THR A 29 6.55 4.98 9.20
CA THR A 29 6.35 3.63 8.67
C THR A 29 4.92 3.16 8.91
N LEU A 30 4.43 2.27 8.05
CA LEU A 30 3.15 1.59 8.23
C LEU A 30 3.35 0.08 8.13
N ARG A 31 2.93 -0.66 9.16
CA ARG A 31 2.89 -2.12 9.18
C ARG A 31 1.44 -2.59 9.31
N LEU A 32 0.98 -3.36 8.34
CA LEU A 32 -0.31 -4.06 8.38
C LEU A 32 -0.03 -5.56 8.50
N ALA A 33 -0.45 -6.18 9.61
CA ALA A 33 -0.19 -7.59 9.88
C ALA A 33 -1.48 -8.33 10.25
N ARG A 34 -1.65 -9.58 9.81
CA ARG A 34 -2.80 -10.43 10.23
C ARG A 34 -4.15 -9.75 10.02
N ALA A 35 -4.34 -9.08 8.88
CA ALA A 35 -5.58 -8.38 8.55
C ALA A 35 -6.45 -9.20 7.60
N ARG A 36 -7.77 -9.17 7.78
CA ARG A 36 -8.74 -9.93 6.96
C ARG A 36 -9.90 -9.03 6.53
N GLY A 37 -10.13 -8.89 5.23
CA GLY A 37 -11.27 -8.13 4.73
C GLY A 37 -11.25 -6.64 5.13
N CYS A 38 -10.07 -6.07 5.34
CA CYS A 38 -9.93 -4.69 5.83
C CYS A 38 -9.71 -3.70 4.68
N LYS A 39 -10.21 -2.47 4.85
CA LYS A 39 -9.92 -1.32 3.99
C LYS A 39 -9.01 -0.35 4.75
N VAL A 40 -7.79 -0.14 4.28
CA VAL A 40 -6.82 0.75 4.91
C VAL A 40 -6.51 1.90 3.96
N LEU A 41 -6.79 3.10 4.41
CA LEU A 41 -6.54 4.36 3.71
C LEU A 41 -5.46 5.10 4.50
N CYS A 42 -4.31 5.32 3.88
CA CYS A 42 -3.19 5.98 4.54
C CYS A 42 -2.62 7.09 3.68
N GLY A 43 -2.35 8.22 4.32
CA GLY A 43 -1.58 9.29 3.73
C GLY A 43 -0.13 8.87 3.39
N PRO A 44 0.66 9.80 2.86
CA PRO A 44 2.04 9.54 2.41
C PRO A 44 2.95 9.06 3.55
N VAL A 45 3.47 7.84 3.41
CA VAL A 45 4.39 7.22 4.36
C VAL A 45 5.82 7.60 3.99
N THR A 46 6.56 8.19 4.94
CA THR A 46 7.90 8.72 4.67
C THR A 46 8.87 7.66 4.18
N THR A 47 8.84 6.45 4.74
CA THR A 47 9.82 5.40 4.41
C THR A 47 9.16 4.18 3.78
N SER A 48 8.68 3.25 4.59
CA SER A 48 8.30 1.92 4.12
C SER A 48 6.94 1.48 4.64
N VAL A 49 6.29 0.68 3.81
CA VAL A 49 5.04 -0.01 4.12
C VAL A 49 5.30 -1.51 4.08
N PHE A 50 4.87 -2.21 5.13
CA PHE A 50 5.02 -3.66 5.25
C PHE A 50 3.67 -4.33 5.45
N LEU A 51 3.33 -5.27 4.56
CA LEU A 51 2.14 -6.11 4.66
C LEU A 51 2.59 -7.54 4.97
N GLU A 52 2.01 -8.16 5.99
CA GLU A 52 2.31 -9.53 6.38
C GLU A 52 1.04 -10.27 6.74
N ASP A 53 0.89 -11.48 6.18
CA ASP A 53 -0.24 -12.36 6.51
C ASP A 53 -1.57 -11.61 6.40
N CYS A 54 -1.87 -11.04 5.23
CA CYS A 54 -3.10 -10.31 4.97
C CYS A 54 -3.96 -11.04 3.92
N SER A 55 -5.28 -10.92 3.99
CA SER A 55 -6.17 -11.55 2.98
C SER A 55 -7.45 -10.78 2.74
N GLY A 56 -7.83 -10.63 1.46
CA GLY A 56 -9.07 -9.95 1.06
C GLY A 56 -9.08 -8.46 1.38
N CYS A 57 -7.91 -7.83 1.51
CA CYS A 57 -7.79 -6.44 1.93
C CYS A 57 -7.77 -5.46 0.73
N VAL A 58 -8.04 -4.20 1.03
CA VAL A 58 -7.82 -3.06 0.14
C VAL A 58 -6.94 -2.06 0.85
N LEU A 59 -5.81 -1.68 0.25
CA LEU A 59 -4.89 -0.69 0.78
C LEU A 59 -4.73 0.45 -0.23
N ALA A 60 -4.82 1.69 0.21
CA ALA A 60 -4.38 2.86 -0.55
C ALA A 60 -3.27 3.57 0.23
N VAL A 61 -2.08 3.65 -0.37
CA VAL A 61 -0.91 4.24 0.28
C VAL A 61 0.12 4.78 -0.73
N ALA A 62 0.83 5.84 -0.34
CA ALA A 62 2.05 6.29 -1.01
C ALA A 62 3.26 6.07 -0.09
N CYS A 63 4.39 5.60 -0.62
CA CYS A 63 5.60 5.32 0.19
C CYS A 63 6.89 5.31 -0.63
N GLN A 64 8.06 5.20 0.00
CA GLN A 64 9.30 4.94 -0.74
C GLN A 64 9.44 3.48 -1.14
N GLN A 65 9.10 2.57 -0.23
CA GLN A 65 9.24 1.13 -0.42
C GLN A 65 8.02 0.38 0.08
N LEU A 66 7.51 -0.55 -0.73
CA LEU A 66 6.48 -1.50 -0.32
C LEU A 66 7.09 -2.90 -0.25
N ARG A 67 6.78 -3.62 0.83
CA ARG A 67 7.08 -5.06 0.96
C ARG A 67 5.82 -5.79 1.38
N VAL A 68 5.50 -6.85 0.65
CA VAL A 68 4.31 -7.68 0.88
C VAL A 68 4.76 -9.12 1.05
N HIS A 69 4.37 -9.74 2.16
CA HIS A 69 4.77 -11.09 2.52
C HIS A 69 3.54 -11.93 2.92
N THR A 70 3.49 -13.19 2.50
CA THR A 70 2.40 -14.15 2.85
C THR A 70 0.99 -13.57 2.71
N THR A 71 0.73 -12.76 1.67
CA THR A 71 -0.53 -12.03 1.51
C THR A 71 -1.31 -12.54 0.30
N ARG A 72 -2.64 -12.59 0.42
CA ARG A 72 -3.52 -13.11 -0.63
C ARG A 72 -4.67 -12.18 -0.98
N ASP A 73 -5.11 -12.22 -2.24
CA ASP A 73 -6.34 -11.58 -2.72
C ASP A 73 -6.50 -10.11 -2.28
N THR A 74 -5.41 -9.36 -2.34
CA THR A 74 -5.32 -8.00 -1.80
C THR A 74 -5.11 -7.00 -2.92
N ARG A 75 -5.91 -5.93 -2.92
CA ARG A 75 -5.81 -4.80 -3.86
C ARG A 75 -5.00 -3.68 -3.22
N ILE A 76 -3.99 -3.19 -3.92
CA ILE A 76 -3.07 -2.15 -3.42
C ILE A 76 -3.04 -0.99 -4.43
N PHE A 77 -3.60 0.14 -4.03
CA PHE A 77 -3.53 1.42 -4.72
C PHE A 77 -2.27 2.12 -4.24
N LEU A 78 -1.23 2.10 -5.07
CA LEU A 78 0.14 2.39 -4.67
C LEU A 78 0.70 3.58 -5.43
N GLN A 79 1.43 4.43 -4.72
CA GLN A 79 2.49 5.23 -5.29
C GLN A 79 3.78 4.85 -4.58
N VAL A 80 4.79 4.41 -5.34
CA VAL A 80 6.07 3.99 -4.77
C VAL A 80 7.22 4.65 -5.49
N THR A 81 8.10 5.33 -4.75
CA THR A 81 9.20 6.10 -5.38
C THR A 81 10.43 5.24 -5.68
N SER A 82 10.64 4.16 -4.93
CA SER A 82 11.74 3.21 -5.15
C SER A 82 11.25 1.91 -5.75
N ARG A 83 10.70 0.99 -4.95
CA ARG A 83 10.34 -0.36 -5.40
C ARG A 83 9.22 -0.98 -4.57
N ALA A 84 8.46 -1.87 -5.19
CA ALA A 84 7.54 -2.78 -4.51
C ALA A 84 8.05 -4.21 -4.63
N ILE A 85 8.04 -4.96 -3.52
CA ILE A 85 8.45 -6.37 -3.48
C ILE A 85 7.29 -7.21 -2.97
N VAL A 86 7.02 -8.33 -3.62
CA VAL A 86 6.11 -9.38 -3.16
C VAL A 86 6.88 -10.69 -2.92
N GLU A 87 6.54 -11.41 -1.85
CA GLU A 87 7.15 -12.68 -1.46
C GLU A 87 6.08 -13.60 -0.84
N ASP A 88 6.02 -14.87 -1.27
CA ASP A 88 5.00 -15.84 -0.83
C ASP A 88 3.55 -15.33 -0.92
N CYS A 89 3.27 -14.51 -1.93
CA CYS A 89 1.97 -13.90 -2.15
C CYS A 89 1.15 -14.60 -3.24
N GLY A 90 -0.13 -14.28 -3.36
CA GLY A 90 -0.96 -14.72 -4.48
C GLY A 90 -2.20 -13.87 -4.68
N GLY A 91 -2.54 -13.54 -5.93
CA GLY A 91 -3.71 -12.70 -6.21
C GLY A 91 -3.54 -11.24 -5.76
N ILE A 92 -2.31 -10.73 -5.69
CA ILE A 92 -2.06 -9.32 -5.41
C ILE A 92 -2.40 -8.50 -6.66
N ARG A 93 -3.10 -7.38 -6.48
CA ARG A 93 -3.50 -6.51 -7.60
C ARG A 93 -3.09 -5.08 -7.32
N PHE A 94 -2.26 -4.51 -8.20
CA PHE A 94 -1.74 -3.15 -8.08
C PHE A 94 -2.51 -2.17 -8.96
N ALA A 95 -2.75 -0.97 -8.44
CA ALA A 95 -3.34 0.16 -9.15
C ALA A 95 -2.60 1.45 -8.75
N PRO A 96 -2.70 2.54 -9.54
CA PRO A 96 -2.21 3.84 -9.10
C PRO A 96 -2.89 4.30 -7.81
N TYR A 97 -2.14 4.93 -6.90
CA TYR A 97 -2.71 5.60 -5.74
C TYR A 97 -3.73 6.66 -6.15
N SER A 98 -4.94 6.58 -5.58
CA SER A 98 -6.08 7.43 -5.97
C SER A 98 -6.83 8.05 -4.80
N TRP A 99 -6.35 7.86 -3.56
CA TRP A 99 -7.01 8.43 -2.39
C TRP A 99 -6.60 9.89 -2.18
N SER A 100 -7.58 10.78 -2.03
CA SER A 100 -7.39 12.21 -1.82
C SER A 100 -8.20 12.68 -0.61
N TYR A 101 -7.66 13.62 0.16
CA TYR A 101 -8.30 14.21 1.33
C TYR A 101 -7.75 15.60 1.61
N GLU A 102 -8.45 16.38 2.45
CA GLU A 102 -8.02 17.71 2.84
C GLU A 102 -6.67 17.67 3.58
N GLY A 103 -5.66 18.37 3.05
CA GLY A 103 -4.32 18.42 3.63
C GLY A 103 -3.33 17.41 3.05
N ILE A 104 -3.74 16.56 2.09
CA ILE A 104 -2.85 15.56 1.47
C ILE A 104 -1.61 16.17 0.81
N ASP A 105 -1.71 17.38 0.24
CA ASP A 105 -0.57 18.09 -0.35
C ASP A 105 0.52 18.42 0.65
N ARG A 106 0.11 18.89 1.84
CA ARG A 106 1.02 19.17 2.95
C ARG A 106 1.64 17.88 3.49
N ASP A 107 0.88 16.79 3.55
CA ASP A 107 1.42 15.50 4.04
C ASP A 107 2.44 14.90 3.07
N PHE A 108 2.23 15.06 1.76
CA PHE A 108 3.24 14.66 0.76
C PHE A 108 4.51 15.50 0.89
N GLU A 109 4.39 16.82 1.05
CA GLU A 109 5.53 17.70 1.29
C GLU A 109 6.30 17.27 2.55
N ALA A 110 5.59 17.04 3.66
CA ALA A 110 6.17 16.59 4.92
C ALA A 110 6.81 15.18 4.83
N SER A 111 6.30 14.32 3.95
CA SER A 111 6.84 12.98 3.73
C SER A 111 8.16 12.97 2.97
N GLY A 112 8.46 14.03 2.20
CA GLY A 112 9.61 14.10 1.31
C GLY A 112 9.53 13.17 0.09
N LEU A 113 8.36 12.55 -0.19
CA LEU A 113 8.18 11.72 -1.38
C LEU A 113 8.19 12.56 -2.65
N ASP A 114 9.00 12.15 -3.61
CA ASP A 114 9.02 12.73 -4.96
C ASP A 114 7.78 12.31 -5.73
N ARG A 115 6.82 13.23 -5.91
CA ARG A 115 5.58 12.99 -6.65
C ARG A 115 5.79 12.69 -8.13
N SER A 116 6.95 13.04 -8.70
CA SER A 116 7.26 12.72 -10.10
C SER A 116 7.68 11.26 -10.30
N LYS A 117 7.99 10.54 -9.21
CA LYS A 117 8.40 9.13 -9.25
C LYS A 117 7.27 8.23 -8.79
N ASN A 118 6.89 7.30 -9.67
CA ASN A 118 5.87 6.33 -9.34
C ASN A 118 6.07 5.01 -10.08
N ASN A 119 6.63 4.02 -9.37
CA ASN A 119 6.94 2.69 -9.87
C ASN A 119 5.89 1.65 -9.44
N TRP A 120 4.63 2.06 -9.27
CA TRP A 120 3.55 1.20 -8.75
C TRP A 120 3.29 -0.08 -9.56
N SER A 121 3.65 -0.07 -10.85
CA SER A 121 3.48 -1.19 -11.79
C SER A 121 4.77 -2.00 -12.01
N ASP A 122 5.88 -1.60 -11.40
CA ASP A 122 7.17 -2.30 -11.46
C ASP A 122 7.41 -3.01 -10.12
N VAL A 123 6.99 -4.28 -10.05
CA VAL A 123 6.94 -5.07 -8.81
C VAL A 123 7.85 -6.28 -8.92
N ASP A 124 8.81 -6.36 -8.01
CA ASP A 124 9.72 -7.50 -7.89
C ASP A 124 9.01 -8.65 -7.14
N ASP A 125 8.93 -9.82 -7.77
CA ASP A 125 8.54 -11.06 -7.07
C ASP A 125 9.78 -11.85 -6.69
N PHE A 126 10.06 -11.90 -5.38
CA PHE A 126 11.29 -12.50 -4.87
C PHE A 126 11.37 -14.02 -5.10
N ASN A 127 10.23 -14.71 -5.10
CA ASN A 127 10.18 -16.17 -5.23
C ASN A 127 10.01 -16.63 -6.69
N TRP A 128 9.82 -15.68 -7.62
CA TRP A 128 9.66 -15.98 -9.03
C TRP A 128 10.98 -15.88 -9.80
N LEU A 129 11.67 -17.01 -9.95
CA LEU A 129 12.98 -17.08 -10.61
C LEU A 129 12.91 -17.13 -12.15
N ALA A 130 11.71 -17.29 -12.73
CA ALA A 130 11.54 -17.35 -14.18
C ALA A 130 11.57 -15.94 -14.78
N ARG A 131 12.64 -15.63 -15.51
CA ARG A 131 12.87 -14.29 -16.08
C ARG A 131 12.04 -14.00 -17.33
N ASP A 132 11.59 -15.04 -18.02
CA ASP A 132 10.91 -14.92 -19.32
C ASP A 132 9.38 -15.02 -19.21
N VAL A 133 8.85 -15.18 -17.99
CA VAL A 133 7.41 -15.34 -17.73
C VAL A 133 7.01 -14.39 -16.62
N ALA A 134 5.88 -13.69 -16.79
CA ALA A 134 5.33 -12.84 -15.74
C ALA A 134 4.98 -13.66 -14.49
N SER A 135 5.23 -13.10 -13.31
CA SER A 135 4.82 -13.75 -12.06
C SER A 135 3.29 -13.93 -12.03
N PRO A 136 2.79 -15.09 -11.60
CA PRO A 136 1.36 -15.31 -11.37
C PRO A 136 0.87 -14.73 -10.03
N ASN A 137 1.77 -14.26 -9.16
CA ASN A 137 1.44 -13.88 -7.78
C ASN A 137 0.89 -12.46 -7.69
N TRP A 138 1.16 -11.63 -8.69
CA TRP A 138 0.65 -10.27 -8.78
C TRP A 138 0.21 -9.92 -10.20
N SER A 139 -0.64 -8.91 -10.31
CA SER A 139 -1.10 -8.37 -11.60
C SER A 139 -1.49 -6.90 -11.46
N ILE A 140 -1.68 -6.23 -12.59
CA ILE A 140 -2.25 -4.88 -12.63
C ILE A 140 -3.78 -5.02 -12.54
N LEU A 141 -4.40 -4.23 -11.66
CA LEU A 141 -5.85 -4.15 -11.56
C LEU A 141 -6.42 -3.49 -12.85
N PRO A 142 -7.40 -4.11 -13.54
CA PRO A 142 -8.06 -3.52 -14.71
C PRO A 142 -8.70 -2.18 -14.39
N GLU A 143 -8.74 -1.26 -15.36
CA GLU A 143 -9.22 0.11 -15.13
C GLU A 143 -10.68 0.17 -14.68
N GLU A 144 -11.50 -0.73 -15.18
CA GLU A 144 -12.91 -0.87 -14.86
C GLU A 144 -13.13 -1.31 -13.39
N GLU A 145 -12.13 -1.95 -12.78
CA GLU A 145 -12.14 -2.37 -11.38
C GLU A 145 -11.47 -1.37 -10.43
N ARG A 146 -10.89 -0.27 -10.97
CA ARG A 146 -10.22 0.77 -10.18
C ARG A 146 -11.19 1.80 -9.59
N GLU A 147 -12.43 1.85 -10.07
CA GLU A 147 -13.48 2.70 -9.49
C GLU A 147 -13.83 2.20 -8.09
N ILE A 148 -13.20 2.82 -7.09
CA ILE A 148 -13.51 2.60 -5.67
C ILE A 148 -14.00 3.92 -5.11
N GLU A 149 -15.26 3.93 -4.65
CA GLU A 149 -15.73 4.95 -3.71
C GLU A 149 -15.00 4.72 -2.38
N TRP A 150 -14.21 5.73 -1.97
CA TRP A 150 -13.46 5.69 -0.71
C TRP A 150 -14.32 6.06 0.50
N ASP A 151 -15.48 6.67 0.25
CA ASP A 151 -16.49 7.08 1.24
C ASP A 151 -17.33 5.92 1.74
#